data_AF-A0AA90ZA89-F1
#
_entry.id   AF-A0AA90ZA89-F1
#
_cell.length_a   1.000
_cell.length_b   1.000
_cell.length_c   1.000
_cell.angle_alpha   90.00
_cell.angle_beta   90.00
_cell.angle_gamma   90.00
#
_symmetry.space_group_name_H-M   'P 1'
#
loop_
_entity.id
_entity.type
_entity.pdbx_description
1 polymer ?
#
loop_
_entity_poly.entity_id
_entity_poly.type
_entity_poly.pdbx_seq_one_letter_code
_entity_poly.pdbx_strand_id
1 'polypeptide(L)'
;MGLLDGLKGLGVKKKETTVNVAQQQSSPQSQQQAQPQQSFDSKFIDGVNQRISNVENEVSKINTGLETAKRNISEMKEELNALKENVKMVVSLYEMVSKKFNPFMDTTPEEIKEITDALREDIKNIESLVSFAISDLRELYGAPDVDSLISDIETTPEDTNDQ
;
A
#
# COMPACT_ATOMS: atom_id res chain seq x y z
N MET A 1 -39.35 -14.30 41.92
CA MET A 1 -39.20 -13.92 40.50
C MET A 1 -38.43 -15.05 39.83
N GLY A 2 -39.01 -16.14 39.32
CA GLY A 2 -40.12 -16.24 38.34
C GLY A 2 -39.56 -15.78 36.99
N LEU A 3 -39.23 -16.63 36.01
CA LEU A 3 -40.13 -17.49 35.22
C LEU A 3 -39.35 -18.66 34.57
N LEU A 4 -39.44 -19.87 35.13
CA LEU A 4 -39.16 -21.14 34.47
C LEU A 4 -40.16 -22.15 35.03
N ASP A 5 -41.40 -22.08 34.58
CA ASP A 5 -42.40 -23.10 34.91
C ASP A 5 -43.55 -23.07 33.90
N GLY A 6 -44.04 -24.25 33.53
CA GLY A 6 -45.24 -24.41 32.73
C GLY A 6 -45.01 -24.89 31.30
N LEU A 7 -44.92 -26.22 31.14
CA LEU A 7 -45.89 -26.99 30.33
C LEU A 7 -45.42 -28.46 30.25
N LYS A 8 -45.63 -29.15 31.38
CA LYS A 8 -45.68 -30.61 31.44
C LYS A 8 -47.12 -30.98 31.78
N GLY A 9 -47.75 -31.79 30.91
CA GLY A 9 -48.93 -32.56 31.24
C GLY A 9 -50.21 -32.09 30.57
N LEU A 10 -50.66 -32.85 29.57
CA LEU A 10 -52.06 -33.24 29.47
C LEU A 10 -52.10 -34.67 28.90
N GLY A 11 -52.46 -35.63 29.74
CA GLY A 11 -52.85 -36.95 29.30
C GLY A 11 -54.31 -36.95 28.80
N VAL A 12 -54.69 -38.03 28.10
CA VAL A 12 -55.82 -38.93 28.42
C VAL A 12 -56.25 -39.70 27.16
N LYS A 13 -55.97 -41.01 27.20
CA LYS A 13 -56.75 -42.19 26.78
C LYS A 13 -57.85 -42.04 25.71
N LYS A 14 -57.88 -42.98 24.75
CA LYS A 14 -59.02 -43.91 24.55
C LYS A 14 -58.59 -45.15 23.75
N LYS A 15 -58.98 -46.31 24.28
CA LYS A 15 -59.00 -47.63 23.62
C LYS A 15 -60.22 -47.68 22.72
N GLU A 16 -60.10 -48.21 21.51
CA GLU A 16 -61.20 -48.98 20.89
C GLU A 16 -60.62 -50.21 20.19
N THR A 17 -61.07 -51.36 20.68
CA THR A 17 -60.97 -52.68 20.11
C THR A 17 -62.14 -52.83 19.13
N THR A 18 -61.88 -53.18 17.88
CA THR A 18 -62.84 -53.98 17.10
C THR A 18 -62.09 -55.05 16.33
N VAL A 19 -62.47 -56.27 16.68
CA VAL A 19 -62.16 -57.54 16.03
C VAL A 19 -62.90 -57.57 14.70
N ASN A 20 -62.23 -57.94 13.60
CA ASN A 20 -62.94 -58.54 12.48
C ASN A 20 -62.12 -59.70 11.91
N VAL A 21 -62.69 -60.89 12.04
CA VAL A 21 -62.18 -62.20 11.64
C VAL A 21 -63.01 -62.69 10.46
N ALA A 22 -62.36 -63.52 9.61
CA ALA A 22 -62.85 -64.26 8.44
C ALA A 22 -62.77 -63.46 7.13
N GLN A 23 -62.24 -63.99 6.02
CA GLN A 23 -62.37 -65.38 5.57
C GLN A 23 -61.24 -65.79 4.60
N GLN A 24 -61.06 -67.10 4.54
CA GLN A 24 -59.97 -67.88 3.99
C GLN A 24 -60.26 -68.29 2.53
N GLN A 25 -59.29 -68.16 1.61
CA GLN A 25 -59.28 -68.95 0.37
C GLN A 25 -57.86 -69.09 -0.21
N SER A 26 -57.33 -70.31 -0.14
CA SER A 26 -56.19 -70.89 -0.89
C SER A 26 -56.64 -71.17 -2.34
N SER A 27 -55.86 -71.20 -3.43
CA SER A 27 -54.47 -71.57 -3.80
C SER A 27 -54.32 -71.22 -5.32
N PRO A 28 -53.26 -71.58 -6.08
CA PRO A 28 -51.84 -71.79 -5.79
C PRO A 28 -50.90 -70.90 -6.66
N GLN A 29 -49.73 -70.62 -6.12
CA GLN A 29 -48.41 -70.65 -6.78
C GLN A 29 -48.36 -70.42 -8.31
N SER A 30 -48.01 -69.19 -8.70
CA SER A 30 -47.13 -68.95 -9.85
C SER A 30 -45.90 -68.21 -9.34
N GLN A 31 -44.86 -68.99 -9.05
CA GLN A 31 -43.49 -68.49 -8.98
C GLN A 31 -43.13 -67.93 -10.35
N GLN A 32 -43.25 -66.62 -10.53
CA GLN A 32 -42.48 -65.91 -11.55
C GLN A 32 -41.32 -65.23 -10.84
N GLN A 33 -40.23 -66.00 -10.73
CA GLN A 33 -38.88 -65.45 -10.63
C GLN A 33 -38.62 -64.59 -11.86
N ALA A 34 -38.78 -63.29 -11.72
CA ALA A 34 -38.20 -62.32 -12.63
C ALA A 34 -37.97 -61.03 -11.86
N GLN A 35 -36.91 -60.97 -11.05
CA GLN A 35 -36.33 -59.69 -10.62
C GLN A 35 -34.96 -59.92 -9.97
N PRO A 36 -33.89 -59.64 -10.72
CA PRO A 36 -32.74 -58.99 -10.09
C PRO A 36 -32.44 -57.60 -10.65
N GLN A 37 -33.10 -57.15 -11.73
CA GLN A 37 -32.65 -55.91 -12.41
C GLN A 37 -33.14 -54.60 -11.75
N GLN A 38 -34.32 -54.55 -11.11
CA GLN A 38 -34.82 -53.29 -10.52
C GLN A 38 -34.20 -52.91 -9.15
N SER A 39 -33.62 -53.85 -8.42
CA SER A 39 -33.04 -53.57 -7.08
C SER A 39 -31.67 -52.90 -7.16
N PHE A 40 -30.92 -53.15 -8.23
CA PHE A 40 -29.64 -52.49 -8.49
C PHE A 40 -29.85 -51.02 -8.89
N ASP A 41 -30.84 -50.72 -9.73
CA ASP A 41 -31.18 -49.34 -10.11
C ASP A 41 -31.67 -48.51 -8.93
N SER A 42 -32.49 -49.08 -8.04
CA SER A 42 -32.97 -48.36 -6.84
C SER A 42 -31.84 -47.94 -5.91
N LYS A 43 -30.90 -48.86 -5.61
CA LYS A 43 -29.75 -48.55 -4.74
C LYS A 43 -28.79 -47.56 -5.38
N PHE A 44 -28.63 -47.63 -6.70
CA PHE A 44 -27.84 -46.65 -7.44
C PHE A 44 -28.49 -45.26 -7.38
N ILE A 45 -29.79 -45.16 -7.62
CA ILE A 45 -30.55 -43.90 -7.54
C ILE A 45 -30.52 -43.32 -6.12
N ASP A 46 -30.68 -44.15 -5.07
CA ASP A 46 -30.55 -43.69 -3.68
C ASP A 46 -29.14 -43.16 -3.39
N GLY A 47 -28.10 -43.85 -3.88
CA GLY A 47 -26.71 -43.40 -3.76
C GLY A 47 -26.43 -42.10 -4.52
N VAL A 48 -27.07 -41.89 -5.66
CA VAL A 48 -26.99 -40.64 -6.44
C VAL A 48 -27.72 -39.52 -5.71
N ASN A 49 -28.92 -39.75 -5.20
CA ASN A 49 -29.68 -38.76 -4.43
C ASN A 49 -28.92 -38.31 -3.18
N GLN A 50 -28.30 -39.25 -2.45
CA GLN A 50 -27.49 -38.92 -1.29
C GLN A 50 -26.26 -38.08 -1.66
N ARG A 51 -25.63 -38.36 -2.80
CA ARG A 51 -24.53 -37.53 -3.32
C ARG A 51 -25.00 -36.14 -3.72
N ILE A 52 -26.15 -36.02 -4.37
CA ILE A 52 -26.75 -34.73 -4.73
C ILE A 52 -27.03 -33.91 -3.47
N SER A 53 -27.67 -34.47 -2.45
CA SER A 53 -27.94 -33.76 -1.18
C SER A 53 -26.66 -33.35 -0.44
N ASN A 54 -25.58 -34.14 -0.55
CA ASN A 54 -24.28 -33.75 0.00
C ASN A 54 -23.69 -32.56 -0.76
N VAL A 55 -23.73 -32.59 -2.09
CA VAL A 55 -23.27 -31.49 -2.95
C VAL A 55 -24.08 -30.22 -2.70
N GLU A 56 -25.40 -30.30 -2.61
CA GLU A 56 -26.26 -29.15 -2.28
C GLU A 56 -25.89 -28.51 -0.94
N ASN A 57 -25.61 -29.34 0.08
CA ASN A 57 -25.16 -28.87 1.38
C ASN A 57 -23.77 -28.21 1.31
N GLU A 58 -22.83 -28.77 0.55
CA GLU A 58 -21.51 -28.16 0.34
C GLU A 58 -21.61 -26.84 -0.42
N VAL A 59 -22.44 -26.77 -1.46
CA VAL A 59 -22.70 -25.53 -2.20
C VAL A 59 -23.30 -24.45 -1.31
N SER A 60 -24.24 -24.81 -0.42
CA SER A 60 -24.81 -23.87 0.55
C SER A 60 -23.77 -23.32 1.54
N LYS A 61 -22.87 -24.18 2.02
CA LYS A 61 -21.74 -23.77 2.89
C LYS A 61 -20.77 -22.85 2.14
N ILE A 62 -20.44 -23.18 0.89
CA ILE A 62 -19.58 -22.35 0.04
C ILE A 62 -20.22 -20.98 -0.17
N ASN A 63 -21.52 -20.92 -0.46
CA ASN A 63 -22.23 -19.67 -0.67
C ASN A 63 -22.19 -18.77 0.58
N THR A 64 -22.40 -19.37 1.76
CA THR A 64 -22.26 -18.65 3.05
C THR A 64 -20.83 -18.15 3.29
N GLY A 65 -19.84 -18.98 2.95
CA GLY A 65 -18.43 -18.61 3.01
C GLY A 65 -18.08 -17.46 2.05
N LEU A 66 -18.66 -17.46 0.85
CA LEU A 66 -18.46 -16.43 -0.16
C LEU A 66 -19.03 -15.07 0.31
N GLU A 67 -20.24 -15.06 0.86
CA GLU A 67 -20.84 -13.83 1.41
C GLU A 67 -20.02 -13.27 2.59
N THR A 68 -19.51 -14.15 3.45
CA THR A 68 -18.60 -13.75 4.54
C THR A 68 -17.30 -13.16 3.99
N ALA A 69 -16.68 -13.79 3.00
CA ALA A 69 -15.47 -13.29 2.36
C ALA A 69 -15.70 -11.93 1.69
N LYS A 70 -16.84 -11.76 1.00
CA LYS A 70 -17.22 -10.50 0.38
C LYS A 70 -17.38 -9.37 1.41
N ARG A 71 -17.99 -9.67 2.55
CA ARG A 71 -18.09 -8.72 3.66
C ARG A 71 -16.71 -8.33 4.20
N ASN A 72 -15.86 -9.31 4.48
CA ASN A 72 -14.49 -9.06 4.96
C ASN A 72 -13.69 -8.21 3.96
N ILE A 73 -13.84 -8.44 2.66
CA ILE A 73 -13.20 -7.61 1.61
C ILE A 73 -13.70 -6.16 1.67
N SER A 74 -14.99 -5.95 1.91
CA SER A 74 -15.54 -4.60 2.05
C SER A 74 -14.98 -3.90 3.29
N GLU A 75 -14.92 -4.59 4.42
CA GLU A 75 -14.35 -4.06 5.67
C GLU A 75 -12.85 -3.72 5.50
N MET A 76 -12.06 -4.61 4.89
CA MET A 76 -10.64 -4.34 4.58
C MET A 76 -10.46 -3.13 3.65
N LYS A 77 -11.37 -2.91 2.70
CA LYS A 77 -11.32 -1.75 1.81
C LYS A 77 -11.57 -0.45 2.58
N GLU A 78 -12.48 -0.46 3.55
CA GLU A 78 -12.72 0.68 4.43
C GLU A 78 -11.50 0.98 5.31
N GLU A 79 -10.91 -0.05 5.93
CA GLU A 79 -9.69 0.08 6.72
C GLU A 79 -8.52 0.63 5.89
N LEU A 80 -8.36 0.17 4.65
CA LEU A 80 -7.32 0.66 3.74
C LEU A 80 -7.52 2.15 3.38
N ASN A 81 -8.77 2.58 3.20
CA ASN A 81 -9.07 3.99 2.95
C ASN A 81 -8.76 4.86 4.18
N ALA A 82 -9.08 4.38 5.39
CA ALA A 82 -8.72 5.07 6.63
C ALA A 82 -7.19 5.15 6.80
N LEU A 83 -6.47 4.07 6.50
CA LEU A 83 -5.01 4.05 6.52
C LEU A 83 -4.41 5.06 5.54
N LYS A 84 -4.93 5.13 4.31
CA LYS A 84 -4.51 6.12 3.31
C LYS A 84 -4.65 7.54 3.83
N GLU A 85 -5.75 7.85 4.52
CA GLU A 85 -5.98 9.18 5.07
C GLU A 85 -5.02 9.50 6.23
N ASN A 86 -4.77 8.53 7.12
CA ASN A 86 -3.78 8.66 8.18
C ASN A 86 -2.38 8.91 7.61
N VAL A 87 -1.98 8.21 6.55
CA VAL A 87 -0.69 8.42 5.89
C VAL A 87 -0.59 9.84 5.32
N LYS A 88 -1.63 10.35 4.65
CA LYS A 88 -1.64 11.75 4.19
C LYS A 88 -1.47 12.74 5.33
N MET A 89 -2.14 12.51 6.46
CA MET A 89 -2.02 13.36 7.64
C MET A 89 -0.59 13.37 8.18
N VAL A 90 0.04 12.20 8.28
CA VAL A 90 1.45 12.08 8.70
C VAL A 90 2.39 12.81 7.72
N VAL A 91 2.17 12.67 6.41
CA VAL A 91 2.94 13.40 5.39
C VAL A 91 2.75 14.90 5.54
N SER A 92 1.52 15.37 5.73
CA SER A 92 1.22 16.79 5.93
C SER A 92 1.86 17.34 7.21
N LEU A 93 1.88 16.55 8.30
CA LEU A 93 2.59 16.90 9.53
C LEU A 93 4.10 16.95 9.30
N TYR A 94 4.66 16.00 8.55
CA TYR A 94 6.07 16.02 8.16
C TYR A 94 6.41 17.27 7.34
N GLU A 95 5.60 17.63 6.35
CA GLU A 95 5.78 18.86 5.57
C GLU A 95 5.71 20.10 6.45
N MET A 96 4.73 20.18 7.35
CA MET A 96 4.57 21.31 8.28
C MET A 96 5.76 21.44 9.23
N VAL A 97 6.25 20.33 9.79
CA VAL A 97 7.42 20.31 10.68
C VAL A 97 8.70 20.60 9.89
N SER A 98 8.84 20.03 8.70
CA SER A 98 9.99 20.23 7.80
C SER A 98 10.10 21.69 7.38
N LYS A 99 9.00 22.35 6.99
CA LYS A 99 8.98 23.81 6.70
C LYS A 99 9.35 24.67 7.90
N LYS A 100 8.96 24.26 9.12
CA LYS A 100 9.29 25.00 10.36
C LYS A 100 10.74 24.84 10.81
N PHE A 101 11.39 23.71 10.50
CA PHE A 101 12.77 23.43 10.92
C PHE A 101 13.80 23.65 9.82
N ASN A 102 13.40 23.58 8.55
CA ASN A 102 14.27 23.76 7.40
C ASN A 102 13.70 24.86 6.46
N PRO A 103 14.09 26.13 6.66
CA PRO A 103 13.62 27.24 5.81
C PRO A 103 14.08 27.12 4.35
N PHE A 104 14.99 26.19 4.03
CA PHE A 104 15.50 25.96 2.68
C PHE A 104 14.65 24.98 1.84
N MET A 105 13.56 24.43 2.39
CA MET A 105 12.65 23.54 1.64
C MET A 105 11.73 24.30 0.68
N ASP A 106 11.45 25.58 0.95
CA ASP A 106 10.67 26.47 0.07
C ASP A 106 11.57 27.40 -0.76
N THR A 107 12.88 27.46 -0.50
CA THR A 107 13.81 28.20 -1.36
C THR A 107 14.10 27.33 -2.58
N THR A 108 13.44 27.66 -3.68
CA THR A 108 13.74 27.06 -4.99
C THR A 108 15.25 27.20 -5.25
N PRO A 109 15.93 26.18 -5.83
CA PRO A 109 17.33 26.31 -6.23
C PRO A 109 17.62 27.58 -7.04
N GLU A 110 16.63 28.08 -7.77
CA GLU A 110 16.67 29.34 -8.53
C GLU A 110 16.83 30.59 -7.65
N GLU A 111 16.15 30.72 -6.51
CA GLU A 111 16.30 31.88 -5.62
C GLU A 111 17.69 31.88 -4.97
N ILE A 112 18.18 30.70 -4.56
CA ILE A 112 19.55 30.53 -4.05
C ILE A 112 20.56 30.88 -5.15
N LYS A 113 20.31 30.48 -6.39
CA LYS A 113 21.15 30.76 -7.55
C LYS A 113 21.19 32.24 -7.88
N GLU A 114 20.05 32.95 -7.89
CA GLU A 114 20.00 34.40 -8.08
C GLU A 114 20.81 35.14 -7.02
N ILE A 115 20.66 34.76 -5.74
CA ILE A 115 21.45 35.33 -4.64
C ILE A 115 22.95 35.03 -4.83
N THR A 116 23.29 33.80 -5.23
CA THR A 116 24.68 33.38 -5.46
C THR A 116 25.31 34.09 -6.65
N ASP A 117 24.54 34.31 -7.72
CA ASP A 117 24.99 35.02 -8.92
C ASP A 117 25.20 36.51 -8.63
N ALA A 118 24.29 37.15 -7.88
CA ALA A 118 24.45 38.54 -7.42
C ALA A 118 25.68 38.71 -6.53
N LEU A 119 25.87 37.82 -5.54
CA LEU A 119 27.07 37.81 -4.69
C LEU A 119 28.36 37.65 -5.52
N ARG A 120 28.32 36.84 -6.57
CA ARG A 120 29.47 36.62 -7.46
C ARG A 120 29.81 37.87 -8.27
N GLU A 121 28.80 38.62 -8.71
CA GLU A 121 28.98 39.89 -9.40
C GLU A 121 29.57 40.95 -8.46
N ASP A 122 29.06 41.05 -7.23
CA ASP A 122 29.57 41.96 -6.22
C ASP A 122 31.04 41.68 -5.89
N ILE A 123 31.42 40.41 -5.74
CA ILE A 123 32.82 40.01 -5.52
C ILE A 123 33.70 40.46 -6.68
N LYS A 124 33.29 40.26 -7.94
CA LYS A 124 34.07 40.70 -9.10
C LYS A 124 34.20 42.22 -9.15
N ASN A 125 33.15 42.95 -8.82
CA ASN A 125 33.18 44.40 -8.75
C ASN A 125 34.17 44.88 -7.67
N ILE A 126 34.15 44.25 -6.50
CA ILE A 126 35.11 44.54 -5.42
C ILE A 126 36.55 44.23 -5.87
N GLU A 127 36.80 43.07 -6.50
CA GLU A 127 38.12 42.71 -7.03
C GLU A 127 38.63 43.76 -8.04
N SER A 128 37.75 44.24 -8.92
CA SER A 128 38.05 45.30 -9.87
C SER A 128 38.41 46.61 -9.18
N LEU A 129 37.59 47.05 -8.21
CA LEU A 129 37.85 48.26 -7.41
C LEU A 129 39.15 48.16 -6.63
N VAL A 130 39.46 46.99 -6.06
CA VAL A 130 40.72 46.74 -5.37
C VAL A 130 41.90 46.80 -6.34
N SER A 131 41.77 46.22 -7.54
CA SER A 131 42.79 46.29 -8.59
C SER A 131 43.04 47.74 -9.04
N PHE A 132 41.99 48.52 -9.25
CA PHE A 132 42.10 49.95 -9.55
C PHE A 132 42.77 50.71 -8.41
N ALA A 133 42.36 50.49 -7.16
CA ALA A 133 43.01 51.13 -6.02
C ALA A 133 44.49 50.76 -5.90
N ILE A 134 44.87 49.49 -6.17
CA ILE A 134 46.27 49.07 -6.20
C ILE A 134 47.03 49.75 -7.33
N SER A 135 46.43 49.88 -8.53
CA SER A 135 47.02 50.57 -9.67
C SER A 135 47.23 52.07 -9.39
N ASP A 136 46.21 52.74 -8.84
CA ASP A 136 46.28 54.16 -8.47
C ASP A 136 47.34 54.37 -7.40
N LEU A 137 47.44 53.48 -6.41
CA LEU A 137 48.51 53.52 -5.41
C LEU A 137 49.88 53.26 -6.03
N ARG A 138 49.99 52.36 -7.02
CA ARG A 138 51.24 52.09 -7.76
C ARG A 138 51.69 53.32 -8.54
N GLU A 139 50.76 54.05 -9.16
CA GLU A 139 51.01 55.30 -9.88
C GLU A 139 51.38 56.44 -8.92
N LEU A 140 50.65 56.59 -7.81
CA LEU A 140 50.83 57.68 -6.85
C LEU A 140 52.09 57.51 -5.98
N TYR A 141 52.42 56.28 -5.60
CA TYR A 141 53.60 55.96 -4.80
C TYR A 141 54.78 55.49 -5.65
N GLY A 142 54.63 55.46 -6.98
CA GLY A 142 55.70 55.16 -7.92
C GLY A 142 56.47 53.91 -7.53
N ALA A 143 55.78 52.78 -7.30
CA ALA A 143 56.50 51.54 -7.07
C ALA A 143 57.34 51.28 -8.33
N PRO A 144 58.68 51.31 -8.22
CA PRO A 144 59.50 51.10 -9.40
C PRO A 144 59.15 49.72 -9.93
N ASP A 145 58.92 49.63 -11.23
CA ASP A 145 58.78 48.34 -11.88
C ASP A 145 60.13 47.64 -11.72
N VAL A 146 60.23 46.73 -10.75
CA VAL A 146 61.49 46.08 -10.41
C VAL A 146 62.02 45.37 -11.66
N ASP A 147 61.11 44.88 -12.50
CA ASP A 147 61.41 44.31 -13.81
C ASP A 147 61.98 45.34 -14.80
N SER A 148 61.50 46.59 -14.81
CA SER A 148 62.09 47.65 -15.64
C SER A 148 63.45 48.10 -15.12
N LEU A 149 63.62 48.24 -13.80
CA LEU A 149 64.91 48.57 -13.18
C LEU A 149 65.96 47.47 -13.41
N ILE A 150 65.56 46.20 -13.36
CA ILE A 150 66.45 45.07 -13.68
C ILE A 150 66.82 45.11 -15.16
N SER A 151 65.88 45.42 -16.06
CA SER A 151 66.17 45.53 -17.49
C SER A 151 67.12 46.69 -17.83
N ASP A 152 67.03 47.84 -17.15
CA ASP A 152 67.96 48.95 -17.30
C ASP A 152 69.37 48.60 -16.79
N ILE A 153 69.48 47.78 -15.74
CA ILE A 153 70.76 47.29 -15.21
C ILE A 153 71.42 46.27 -16.14
N GLU A 154 70.63 45.36 -16.72
CA GLU A 154 71.13 44.31 -17.63
C GLU A 154 71.46 44.84 -19.04
N THR A 155 70.89 45.98 -19.43
CA THR A 155 71.14 46.61 -20.74
C THR A 155 72.22 47.67 -20.75
N THR A 156 72.82 48.05 -19.61
CA THR A 156 74.10 48.78 -19.60
C THR A 156 75.21 47.83 -20.07
N PRO A 157 75.65 47.91 -21.34
CA PRO A 157 76.80 47.14 -21.77
C PRO A 157 78.01 47.83 -21.16
N GLU A 158 78.96 47.03 -20.70
CA GLU A 158 80.30 47.49 -20.39
C GLU A 158 80.96 48.08 -21.64
N ASP A 159 80.71 49.36 -21.93
CA ASP A 159 81.46 50.12 -22.92
C ASP A 159 82.28 51.18 -22.20
N THR A 160 83.48 50.78 -21.79
CA THR A 160 84.78 51.38 -22.19
C THR A 160 85.86 51.05 -21.17
N ASN A 161 86.30 49.80 -21.17
CA ASN A 161 87.68 49.47 -20.82
C ASN A 161 88.40 49.07 -22.12
N ASP A 162 88.95 50.05 -22.83
CA ASP A 162 90.17 49.86 -23.64
C ASP A 162 90.73 51.22 -24.13
N GLN A 163 92.04 51.38 -23.86
CA GLN A 163 93.02 52.41 -24.25
C GLN A 163 93.26 53.62 -23.33
#